data_AF-A0A2E0ICC4-F1
#
_entry.id   AF-A0A2E0ICC4-F1
#
_cell.length_a   1.000
_cell.length_b   1.000
_cell.length_c   1.000
_cell.angle_alpha   90.00
_cell.angle_beta   90.00
_cell.angle_gamma   90.00
#
_symmetry.space_group_name_H-M   'P 1'
#
loop_
_entity.id
_entity.type
_entity.pdbx_description
1 polymer ?
#
loop_
_entity_poly.entity_id
_entity_poly.type
_entity_poly.pdbx_seq_one_letter_code
_entity_poly.pdbx_strand_id
1 'polypeptide(L)' 'MESTENTQTPWYQWSWGTLVLLIFGLPIIGLLCLGILTMLGFDVSKLPAFASYDFFIMDFSYKLISLPFFYLIYLFFNRK' A
#
# COMPACT_ATOMS: atom_id res chain seq x y z
N MET A 1 31.22 24.25 -2.69
CA MET A 1 30.63 22.98 -2.24
C MET A 1 29.13 23.12 -2.43
N GLU A 2 28.61 22.50 -3.48
CA GLU A 2 27.20 22.56 -3.86
C GLU A 2 26.38 21.73 -2.87
N SER A 3 25.58 22.38 -2.02
CA SER A 3 24.64 21.67 -1.16
C SER A 3 23.50 21.18 -2.03
N THR A 4 23.48 19.88 -2.31
CA THR A 4 22.32 19.19 -2.83
C THR A 4 21.21 19.26 -1.77
N GLU A 5 20.46 20.37 -1.75
CA GLU A 5 19.20 20.47 -1.03
C GLU A 5 18.28 19.42 -1.62
N ASN A 6 18.17 18.30 -0.90
CA ASN A 6 17.22 17.25 -1.18
C ASN A 6 15.81 17.84 -0.98
N THR A 7 15.26 18.40 -2.04
CA THR A 7 13.88 18.90 -2.16
C THR A 7 12.87 17.73 -2.21
N GLN A 8 13.12 16.65 -1.46
CA GLN A 8 12.12 15.65 -1.18
C GLN A 8 11.11 16.27 -0.21
N THR A 9 9.94 16.62 -0.75
CA THR A 9 8.77 16.93 0.07
C THR A 9 8.54 15.75 1.01
N PRO A 10 8.49 15.97 2.34
CA PRO A 10 8.21 14.94 3.31
C PRO A 10 6.92 14.20 2.94
N TRP A 11 6.91 12.88 3.14
CA TRP A 11 5.79 12.01 2.75
C TRP A 11 4.45 12.43 3.39
N TYR A 12 4.48 13.04 4.58
CA TYR A 12 3.28 13.55 5.25
C TYR A 12 2.74 14.86 4.64
N GLN A 13 3.52 15.53 3.79
CA GLN A 13 3.10 16.71 3.01
C GLN A 13 2.62 16.34 1.60
N TRP A 14 2.63 15.06 1.24
CA TRP A 14 2.13 14.62 -0.06
C TRP A 14 0.62 14.80 -0.17
N SER A 15 0.17 14.99 -1.41
CA SER A 15 -1.26 15.10 -1.68
C SER A 15 -1.99 13.86 -1.18
N TRP A 16 -3.22 14.05 -0.70
CA TRP A 16 -4.10 12.94 -0.31
C TRP A 16 -4.22 11.89 -1.41
N GLY A 17 -4.27 12.31 -2.67
CA GLY A 17 -4.28 11.41 -3.83
C GLY A 17 -3.03 10.53 -3.90
N THR A 18 -1.85 11.11 -3.69
CA THR A 18 -0.58 10.37 -3.68
C THR A 18 -0.53 9.35 -2.55
N LEU A 19 -1.01 9.70 -1.35
CA LEU A 19 -1.07 8.78 -0.21
C LEU A 19 -2.03 7.62 -0.45
N VAL A 20 -3.22 7.89 -0.98
CA VAL A 20 -4.19 6.85 -1.36
C VAL A 20 -3.58 5.94 -2.43
N LEU A 21 -2.95 6.50 -3.47
CA LEU A 21 -2.32 5.73 -4.53
C LEU A 21 -1.16 4.88 -4.01
N LEU A 22 -0.38 5.37 -3.05
CA LEU A 22 0.66 4.58 -2.40
C LEU A 22 0.08 3.42 -1.57
N ILE A 23 -0.93 3.69 -0.74
CA ILE A 23 -1.53 2.71 0.17
C ILE A 23 -2.23 1.58 -0.60
N PHE A 24 -2.94 1.92 -1.68
CA PHE A 24 -3.64 0.93 -2.52
C PHE A 24 -2.77 0.37 -3.63
N GLY A 25 -1.94 1.20 -4.27
CA GLY A 25 -1.12 0.78 -5.41
C GLY A 25 0.01 -0.17 -5.04
N LEU A 26 0.65 0.04 -3.89
CA LEU A 26 1.76 -0.81 -3.44
C LEU A 26 1.34 -2.30 -3.27
N PRO A 27 0.24 -2.64 -2.56
CA PRO A 27 -0.21 -4.04 -2.48
C PRO A 27 -0.70 -4.59 -3.82
N ILE A 28 -1.32 -3.77 -4.68
CA ILE A 28 -1.76 -4.20 -6.02
C ILE A 28 -0.56 -4.60 -6.88
N ILE A 29 0.51 -3.79 -6.90
CA ILE A 29 1.74 -4.10 -7.64
C ILE A 29 2.40 -5.36 -7.07
N GLY A 30 2.43 -5.51 -5.75
CA GLY A 30 2.96 -6.70 -5.09
C GLY A 30 2.24 -7.99 -5.49
N LEU A 31 0.90 -7.97 -5.49
CA LEU A 31 0.08 -9.09 -5.97
C LEU A 31 0.31 -9.39 -7.46
N LEU A 32 0.50 -8.36 -8.28
CA LEU A 32 0.78 -8.50 -9.71
C LEU A 32 2.14 -9.18 -9.94
N CYS A 33 3.18 -8.75 -9.22
CA CYS A 33 4.49 -9.40 -9.22
C CYS A 33 4.43 -10.88 -8.79
N LEU A 34 3.68 -11.18 -7.73
CA LEU A 34 3.47 -12.57 -7.27
C LEU A 34 2.73 -13.42 -8.30
N GLY A 35 1.73 -12.85 -8.97
CA GLY A 35 1.04 -13.51 -10.07
C GLY A 35 1.99 -13.84 -11.22
N ILE A 36 2.86 -12.91 -11.61
CA ILE A 36 3.88 -13.13 -12.64
C ILE A 36 4.87 -14.23 -12.19
N LEU A 37 5.35 -14.19 -10.95
CA LEU A 37 6.25 -15.22 -10.41
C LEU A 37 5.60 -16.61 -10.47
N THR A 38 4.32 -16.68 -10.11
CA THR A 38 3.54 -17.93 -10.16
C THR A 38 3.42 -18.44 -11.60
N MET A 39 3.15 -17.55 -12.57
CA MET A 39 3.10 -17.89 -14.00
C MET A 39 4.45 -18.38 -14.54
N LEU A 40 5.56 -17.88 -14.00
CA LEU A 40 6.91 -18.36 -14.31
C LEU A 40 7.24 -19.71 -13.65
N GLY A 41 6.33 -20.29 -12.88
CA GLY A 41 6.49 -21.59 -12.22
C GLY A 41 7.21 -21.51 -10.87
N PHE A 42 7.38 -20.32 -10.30
CA PHE A 42 7.91 -20.19 -8.95
C PHE A 42 6.84 -20.56 -7.92
N ASP A 43 7.24 -21.35 -6.94
CA ASP A 43 6.41 -21.70 -5.80
C ASP A 43 6.37 -20.51 -4.82
N VAL A 44 5.44 -19.58 -5.08
CA VAL A 44 5.22 -18.37 -4.26
C VAL A 44 4.83 -18.67 -2.82
N SER A 45 4.44 -19.91 -2.49
CA SER A 45 4.15 -20.34 -1.12
C SER A 45 5.42 -20.58 -0.28
N LYS A 46 6.56 -20.82 -0.94
CA LYS A 46 7.87 -20.96 -0.29
C LYS A 46 8.61 -19.65 -0.11
N LEU A 47 8.04 -18.54 -0.57
CA LEU A 47 8.59 -17.22 -0.31
C LEU A 47 8.54 -16.92 1.18
N PRO A 48 9.49 -16.14 1.71
CA PRO A 48 9.48 -15.75 3.11
C PRO A 48 8.16 -15.05 3.45
N ALA A 49 7.71 -15.18 4.70
CA ALA A 49 6.36 -14.79 5.12
C ALA A 49 5.95 -13.37 4.68
N PHE A 50 6.88 -12.40 4.67
CA PHE A 50 6.64 -11.02 4.24
C PHE A 50 6.45 -10.83 2.72
N ALA A 51 6.85 -11.80 1.91
CA ALA A 51 6.70 -11.82 0.46
C ALA A 51 5.71 -12.89 -0.01
N SER A 52 5.05 -13.57 0.92
CA SER A 52 4.06 -14.59 0.62
C SER A 52 2.77 -13.97 0.08
N TYR A 53 2.06 -14.73 -0.75
CA TYR A 53 0.74 -14.36 -1.24
C TYR A 53 -0.25 -14.04 -0.09
N ASP A 54 -0.23 -14.87 0.96
CA ASP A 54 -1.12 -14.71 2.11
C ASP A 54 -0.90 -13.39 2.85
N PHE A 55 0.36 -12.96 2.99
CA PHE A 55 0.69 -11.68 3.61
C PHE A 55 0.16 -10.49 2.81
N PHE A 56 0.33 -10.51 1.48
CA PHE A 56 -0.18 -9.44 0.62
C PHE A 56 -1.71 -9.37 0.62
N ILE A 57 -2.40 -10.52 0.57
CA ILE A 57 -3.85 -10.58 0.69
C ILE A 57 -4.31 -10.05 2.05
N MET A 58 -3.64 -10.42 3.13
CA MET A 58 -3.98 -9.97 4.48
C MET A 58 -3.78 -8.44 4.64
N ASP A 59 -2.64 -7.90 4.21
CA ASP A 59 -2.36 -6.45 4.27
C ASP A 59 -3.36 -5.65 3.42
N PHE A 60 -3.64 -6.13 2.21
CA PHE A 60 -4.61 -5.51 1.32
C PHE A 60 -6.03 -5.55 1.88
N SER A 61 -6.45 -6.68 2.43
CA SER A 61 -7.77 -6.86 3.05
C SER A 61 -7.93 -5.96 4.27
N TYR A 62 -6.90 -5.86 5.12
CA TYR A 62 -6.91 -4.96 6.27
C TYR A 62 -7.06 -3.49 5.84
N LYS A 63 -6.31 -3.06 4.82
CA LYS A 63 -6.42 -1.71 4.26
C LYS A 63 -7.80 -1.43 3.66
N LEU A 64 -8.36 -2.38 2.93
CA LEU A 64 -9.72 -2.30 2.38
C LEU A 64 -10.78 -2.18 3.48
N ILE A 65 -10.67 -2.96 4.55
CA ILE A 65 -11.60 -2.90 5.68
C ILE A 65 -11.41 -1.59 6.45
N SER A 66 -10.17 -1.08 6.57
CA SER A 66 -9.91 0.19 7.28
C SER A 66 -10.53 1.40 6.59
N LEU A 67 -10.65 1.37 5.26
CA LEU A 67 -11.18 2.46 4.43
C LEU A 67 -12.58 2.93 4.86
N PRO A 68 -13.60 2.06 4.96
CA PRO A 68 -14.92 2.44 5.46
C PRO A 68 -14.88 2.90 6.92
N PHE A 69 -14.00 2.36 7.77
CA PHE A 69 -13.85 2.88 9.14
C PHE A 69 -13.30 4.30 9.16
N PHE A 70 -12.26 4.60 8.39
CA PHE A 70 -11.75 5.97 8.25
C PHE A 70 -12.81 6.91 7.67
N TYR A 71 -13.62 6.44 6.72
CA TYR A 71 -14.72 7.22 6.16
C TYR A 71 -15.82 7.50 7.20
N LEU A 72 -16.21 6.50 8.00
CA LEU A 72 -17.19 6.67 9.09
C LEU A 72 -16.67 7.64 10.16
N ILE A 73 -15.40 7.53 10.54
CA ILE A 73 -14.75 8.44 11.48
C ILE A 73 -14.74 9.87 10.92
N TYR A 74 -14.35 10.03 9.65
CA TYR A 74 -14.40 11.33 8.96
C TYR A 74 -15.82 11.92 8.97
N LEU A 75 -16.82 11.14 8.62
CA LEU A 75 -18.22 11.58 8.58
C LEU A 75 -18.75 11.94 9.98
N PHE A 76 -18.32 11.22 11.01
CA PHE A 76 -18.63 11.53 12.41
C PHE A 76 -18.03 12.89 12.82
N PHE A 77 -16.76 13.16 12.49
CA PHE A 77 -16.12 14.44 12.80
C PHE A 77 -16.65 15.61 11.96
N ASN A 78 -17.08 15.37 10.72
CA ASN A 78 -17.61 16.40 9.83
C ASN A 78 -19.13 16.63 9.93
N ARG A 79 -19.85 15.85 10.75
CA ARG A 79 -21.19 16.21 11.20
C ARG A 79 -21.09 17.38 12.19
N LYS A 80 -21.00 18.60 11.65
CA LYS A 80 -21.45 19.82 12.33
C LYS A 80 -22.93 20.02 12.10
#